data_AF-A0A7V8YBE4-F1
#
_entry.id   AF-A0A7V8YBE4-F1
#
_cell.length_a   1.000
_cell.length_b   1.000
_cell.length_c   1.000
_cell.angle_alpha   90.00
_cell.angle_beta   90.00
_cell.angle_gamma   90.00
#
_symmetry.space_group_name_H-M   'P 1'
#
loop_
_entity.id
_entity.type
_entity.pdbx_description
1 polymer ?
#
loop_
_entity_poly.entity_id
_entity_poly.type
_entity_poly.pdbx_seq_one_letter_code
_entity_poly.pdbx_strand_id
1 'polypeptide(L)'
;MVGGRQGAFLQYMNVDIQFSTFVGAAEGLELDACRDTSEVQNSVFSGGNCDLRGDGTAYEVEWNGFDNGAGCGILGAFSTLGDPLFVASPADLHLQVGSPMIDAADPAYEDPDGSDADLGRWGGPEALGAP
;
A
#
# COMPACT_ATOMS: atom_id res chain seq x y z
N MET A 1 7.98 3.68 -2.67
CA MET A 1 9.41 3.82 -2.34
C MET A 1 10.03 2.44 -2.18
N VAL A 2 11.32 2.30 -2.52
CA VAL A 2 12.08 1.07 -2.27
C VAL A 2 13.26 1.44 -1.37
N GLY A 3 13.41 0.79 -0.21
CA GLY A 3 14.38 1.18 0.80
C GLY A 3 14.89 0.03 1.68
N GLY A 4 16.19 0.07 2.02
CA GLY A 4 17.00 -1.00 2.63
C GLY A 4 16.27 -1.95 3.58
N ARG A 5 16.24 -1.63 4.88
CA ARG A 5 15.48 -2.41 5.87
C ARG A 5 14.00 -2.04 5.82
N GLN A 6 13.69 -0.74 5.85
CA GLN A 6 12.35 -0.20 5.66
C GLN A 6 12.21 0.45 4.29
N GLY A 7 11.08 0.23 3.61
CA GLY A 7 10.74 0.92 2.36
C GLY A 7 10.58 2.43 2.56
N ALA A 8 9.99 2.82 3.70
CA ALA A 8 10.08 4.16 4.27
C ALA A 8 9.89 4.12 5.80
N PHE A 9 10.50 5.07 6.50
CA PHE A 9 10.30 5.31 7.92
C PHE A 9 9.90 6.77 8.13
N LEU A 10 8.68 7.00 8.65
CA LEU A 10 8.10 8.31 8.85
C LEU A 10 7.82 8.52 10.34
N GLN A 11 8.25 9.65 10.89
CA GLN A 11 8.18 9.91 12.33
C GLN A 11 7.82 11.36 12.65
N TYR A 12 6.98 11.57 13.66
CA TYR A 12 6.62 12.89 14.20
C TYR A 12 6.04 13.89 13.18
N MET A 13 5.32 13.38 12.17
CA MET A 13 4.76 14.18 11.10
C MET A 13 3.30 13.83 10.81
N ASN A 14 2.62 14.69 10.05
CA ASN A 14 1.35 14.36 9.43
C ASN A 14 1.63 13.77 8.05
N VAL A 15 1.06 12.61 7.74
CA VAL A 15 1.25 11.97 6.44
C VAL A 15 -0.09 11.80 5.74
N ASP A 16 -0.07 12.00 4.43
CA ASP A 16 -1.16 11.67 3.52
C ASP A 16 -0.50 10.84 2.41
N ILE A 17 -0.83 9.55 2.38
CA ILE A 17 -0.24 8.56 1.49
C ILE A 17 -1.37 7.94 0.69
N GLN A 18 -1.36 8.17 -0.62
CA GLN A 18 -2.30 7.59 -1.57
C GLN A 18 -1.57 6.94 -2.73
N PHE A 19 -2.16 5.87 -3.31
CA PHE A 19 -1.67 5.21 -4.52
C PHE A 19 -0.16 5.02 -4.56
N SER A 20 0.38 4.46 -3.48
CA SER A 20 1.81 4.33 -3.27
C SER A 20 2.20 2.88 -3.02
N THR A 21 3.37 2.45 -3.52
CA THR A 21 3.91 1.12 -3.22
C THR A 21 5.18 1.23 -2.41
N PHE A 22 5.25 0.61 -1.23
CA PHE A 22 6.43 0.59 -0.38
C PHE A 22 6.99 -0.83 -0.26
N VAL A 23 8.28 -0.97 -0.57
CA VAL A 23 9.00 -2.25 -0.52
C VAL A 23 10.24 -2.10 0.36
N GLY A 24 10.34 -2.91 1.41
CA GLY A 24 11.51 -2.97 2.29
C GLY A 24 11.88 -4.41 2.66
N ALA A 25 13.13 -4.64 3.06
CA ALA A 25 13.58 -6.00 3.38
C ALA A 25 12.94 -6.56 4.67
N ALA A 26 12.54 -5.69 5.61
CA ALA A 26 11.87 -6.07 6.84
C ALA A 26 10.50 -5.41 6.96
N GLU A 27 10.43 -4.10 6.76
CA GLU A 27 9.17 -3.36 6.85
C GLU A 27 8.86 -2.63 5.52
N GLY A 28 7.65 -2.75 4.98
CA GLY A 28 7.25 -1.97 3.79
C GLY A 28 7.19 -0.48 4.13
N LEU A 29 6.32 -0.12 5.07
CA LEU A 29 6.22 1.21 5.65
C LEU A 29 6.23 1.12 7.18
N GLU A 30 6.96 2.02 7.83
CA GLU A 30 6.92 2.20 9.28
C GLU A 30 6.46 3.63 9.63
N LEU A 31 5.38 3.71 10.41
CA LEU A 31 4.77 4.92 10.96
C LEU A 31 5.00 4.95 12.49
N ASP A 32 5.86 5.84 12.97
CA ASP A 32 6.16 5.93 14.40
C ASP A 32 5.85 7.33 14.93
N ALA A 33 4.97 7.42 15.92
CA ALA A 33 4.50 8.69 16.49
C ALA A 33 4.08 9.73 15.44
N CYS A 34 3.48 9.28 14.33
CA CYS A 34 2.84 10.17 13.37
C CYS A 34 1.55 10.74 13.99
N ARG A 35 1.00 11.81 13.41
CA ARG A 35 -0.23 12.44 13.92
C ARG A 35 -1.45 11.56 13.69
N ASP A 36 -2.45 11.70 14.55
CA ASP A 36 -3.77 11.07 14.45
C ASP A 36 -4.62 11.57 13.27
N THR A 37 -4.17 12.64 12.60
CA THR A 37 -4.74 13.14 11.34
C THR A 37 -4.03 12.56 10.12
N SER A 38 -3.21 11.52 10.29
CA SER A 38 -2.50 10.91 9.18
C SER A 38 -3.37 9.87 8.48
N GLU A 39 -3.34 9.89 7.16
CA GLU A 39 -4.15 9.04 6.30
C GLU A 39 -3.24 8.22 5.38
N VAL A 40 -3.55 6.94 5.25
CA VAL A 40 -2.86 5.99 4.38
C VAL A 40 -3.89 5.16 3.66
N GLN A 41 -4.01 5.36 2.35
CA GLN A 41 -5.05 4.73 1.53
C GLN A 41 -4.52 4.28 0.18
N ASN A 42 -5.23 3.33 -0.45
CA ASN A 42 -5.03 2.87 -1.81
C ASN A 42 -3.58 2.45 -2.13
N SER A 43 -2.83 2.01 -1.12
CA SER A 43 -1.39 1.78 -1.21
C SER A 43 -1.04 0.32 -0.98
N VAL A 44 0.09 -0.13 -1.52
CA VAL A 44 0.57 -1.51 -1.37
C VAL A 44 1.85 -1.52 -0.53
N PHE A 45 1.90 -2.43 0.43
CA PHE A 45 3.03 -2.62 1.33
C PHE A 45 3.59 -4.04 1.21
N SER A 46 4.90 -4.15 1.05
CA SER A 46 5.62 -5.42 0.99
C SER A 46 6.87 -5.35 1.86
N GLY A 47 6.88 -6.15 2.93
CA GLY A 47 8.03 -6.27 3.82
C GLY A 47 8.26 -7.71 4.30
N GLY A 48 9.52 -8.08 4.52
CA GLY A 48 9.86 -9.46 4.92
C GLY A 48 9.40 -9.87 6.32
N ASN A 49 9.20 -8.89 7.22
CA ASN A 49 8.67 -9.12 8.58
C ASN A 49 7.26 -8.54 8.74
N CYS A 50 7.06 -7.31 8.25
CA CYS A 50 5.84 -6.53 8.39
C CYS A 50 5.60 -5.77 7.10
N ASP A 51 4.38 -5.74 6.59
CA ASP A 51 4.05 -4.92 5.43
C ASP A 51 3.91 -3.46 5.88
N LEU A 52 3.00 -3.20 6.82
CA LEU A 52 2.87 -1.94 7.53
C LEU A 52 3.14 -2.15 9.02
N ARG A 53 4.00 -1.31 9.58
CA ARG A 53 4.25 -1.22 11.02
C ARG A 53 3.83 0.15 11.52
N GLY A 54 3.17 0.19 12.65
CA GLY A 54 3.08 1.43 13.40
C GLY A 54 2.88 1.24 14.88
N ASP A 55 2.95 2.34 15.61
CA ASP A 55 2.84 2.40 17.07
C ASP A 55 1.38 2.28 17.60
N GLY A 56 0.41 2.08 16.70
CA GLY A 56 -1.00 1.92 17.04
C GLY A 56 -1.70 3.22 17.46
N THR A 57 -1.12 4.38 17.17
CA THR A 57 -1.84 5.66 17.26
C THR A 57 -2.90 5.76 16.16
N ALA A 58 -3.86 6.69 16.31
CA ALA A 58 -5.08 6.77 15.51
C ALA A 58 -4.81 7.21 14.07
N TYR A 59 -4.20 6.36 13.25
CA TYR A 59 -4.07 6.55 11.82
C TYR A 59 -5.33 6.06 11.13
N GLU A 60 -5.77 6.77 10.09
CA GLU A 60 -6.74 6.23 9.17
C GLU A 60 -5.99 5.40 8.13
N VAL A 61 -6.10 4.08 8.24
CA VAL A 61 -5.50 3.13 7.32
C VAL A 61 -6.62 2.35 6.69
N GLU A 62 -6.94 2.63 5.43
CA GLU A 62 -8.08 2.03 4.74
C GLU A 62 -7.74 1.68 3.30
N TRP A 63 -8.36 0.63 2.75
CA TRP A 63 -8.21 0.26 1.33
C TRP A 63 -6.75 0.08 0.90
N ASN A 64 -5.98 -0.69 1.67
CA ASN A 64 -4.57 -0.93 1.35
C ASN A 64 -4.28 -2.41 1.06
N GLY A 65 -3.25 -2.65 0.27
CA GLY A 65 -2.73 -3.95 -0.09
C GLY A 65 -1.58 -4.41 0.82
N PHE A 66 -1.68 -5.62 1.35
CA PHE A 66 -0.66 -6.25 2.20
C PHE A 66 -0.19 -7.55 1.56
N ASP A 67 1.07 -7.58 1.12
CA ASP A 67 1.68 -8.70 0.39
C ASP A 67 1.59 -10.03 1.15
N ASN A 68 2.05 -10.05 2.39
CA ASN A 68 2.07 -11.25 3.21
C ASN A 68 1.01 -11.22 4.33
N GLY A 69 0.08 -10.26 4.26
CA GLY A 69 -0.95 -10.02 5.28
C GLY A 69 -0.39 -9.62 6.65
N ALA A 70 0.87 -9.19 6.72
CA ALA A 70 1.58 -8.95 7.97
C ALA A 70 1.47 -7.48 8.41
N GLY A 71 0.26 -7.06 8.78
CA GLY A 71 0.06 -5.80 9.50
C GLY A 71 0.58 -5.93 10.94
N CYS A 72 1.79 -5.48 11.22
CA CYS A 72 2.41 -5.57 12.54
C CYS A 72 1.84 -4.51 13.49
N GLY A 73 0.61 -4.74 13.94
CA GLY A 73 -0.14 -3.85 14.80
C GLY A 73 -1.17 -2.98 14.07
N ILE A 74 -1.19 -2.98 12.73
CA ILE A 74 -2.13 -2.19 11.92
C ILE A 74 -2.44 -2.98 10.64
N LEU A 75 -3.70 -3.37 10.45
CA LEU A 75 -4.18 -3.96 9.20
C LEU A 75 -5.11 -3.02 8.41
N GLY A 76 -5.65 -1.98 9.04
CA GLY A 76 -6.60 -1.05 8.40
C GLY A 76 -7.96 -1.66 8.06
N ALA A 77 -8.94 -0.83 7.74
CA ALA A 77 -10.24 -1.28 7.22
C ALA A 77 -10.16 -1.54 5.72
N PHE A 78 -11.02 -2.45 5.21
CA PHE A 78 -11.15 -2.75 3.78
C PHE A 78 -9.83 -3.14 3.08
N SER A 79 -8.89 -3.70 3.83
CA SER A 79 -7.60 -4.08 3.29
C SER A 79 -7.63 -5.38 2.50
N THR A 80 -6.85 -5.39 1.44
CA THR A 80 -6.66 -6.52 0.54
C THR A 80 -5.38 -7.25 0.92
N LEU A 81 -5.46 -8.57 1.06
CA LEU A 81 -4.34 -9.40 1.47
C LEU A 81 -3.96 -10.36 0.34
N GLY A 82 -2.66 -10.52 0.10
CA GLY A 82 -2.12 -11.49 -0.84
C GLY A 82 -0.97 -10.93 -1.67
N ASP A 83 -0.24 -11.84 -2.33
CA ASP A 83 0.92 -11.50 -3.16
C ASP A 83 0.50 -10.49 -4.25
N PRO A 84 1.10 -9.28 -4.32
CA PRO A 84 0.77 -8.28 -5.32
C PRO A 84 1.10 -8.71 -6.75
N LEU A 85 1.81 -9.83 -6.94
CA LEU A 85 2.26 -10.36 -8.23
C LEU A 85 3.00 -9.30 -9.06
N PHE A 86 3.90 -8.55 -8.43
CA PHE A 86 4.74 -7.59 -9.15
C PHE A 86 5.53 -8.27 -10.28
N VAL A 87 5.64 -7.62 -11.44
CA VAL A 87 6.42 -8.13 -12.59
C VAL A 87 7.84 -8.51 -12.17
N ALA A 88 8.53 -7.65 -11.42
CA ALA A 88 9.86 -7.93 -10.88
C ALA A 88 10.21 -7.02 -9.69
N SER A 89 9.73 -7.33 -8.48
CA SER A 89 10.07 -6.53 -7.29
C SER A 89 11.57 -6.63 -6.93
N PRO A 90 12.24 -5.51 -6.58
CA PRO A 90 11.73 -4.14 -6.50
C PRO A 90 11.95 -3.30 -7.78
N ALA A 91 12.43 -3.90 -8.87
CA ALA A 91 12.80 -3.20 -10.11
C ALA A 91 11.59 -2.76 -10.95
N ASP A 92 10.54 -3.58 -10.96
CA ASP A 92 9.29 -3.36 -11.69
C ASP A 92 8.10 -3.74 -10.79
N LEU A 93 7.32 -2.72 -10.44
CA LEU A 93 6.20 -2.81 -9.50
C LEU A 93 4.84 -2.73 -10.22
N HIS A 94 4.79 -2.91 -11.54
CA HIS A 94 3.51 -3.15 -12.20
C HIS A 94 2.91 -4.47 -11.73
N LEU A 95 1.58 -4.51 -11.60
CA LEU A 95 0.84 -5.71 -11.24
C LEU A 95 0.74 -6.65 -12.44
N GLN A 96 0.81 -7.95 -12.20
CA GLN A 96 0.50 -8.97 -13.20
C GLN A 96 -0.98 -9.36 -13.13
N VAL A 97 -1.50 -9.88 -14.24
CA VAL A 97 -2.83 -10.50 -14.31
C VAL A 97 -3.02 -11.50 -13.16
N GLY A 98 -4.16 -11.38 -12.49
CA GLY A 98 -4.52 -12.21 -11.34
C GLY A 98 -4.00 -11.69 -10.01
N SER A 99 -3.35 -10.53 -9.98
CA SER A 99 -3.00 -9.85 -8.74
C SER A 99 -4.28 -9.55 -7.94
N PRO A 100 -4.31 -9.81 -6.63
CA PRO A 100 -5.42 -9.39 -5.77
C PRO A 100 -5.50 -7.87 -5.64
N MET A 101 -4.44 -7.14 -6.03
CA MET A 101 -4.34 -5.69 -5.92
C MET A 101 -5.01 -4.96 -7.10
N ILE A 102 -5.51 -5.71 -8.09
CA ILE A 102 -6.26 -5.17 -9.23
C ILE A 102 -7.71 -4.93 -8.80
N ASP A 103 -8.29 -3.80 -9.22
CA ASP A 103 -9.66 -3.38 -8.91
C ASP A 103 -10.01 -3.45 -7.40
N ALA A 104 -9.11 -2.97 -6.55
CA ALA A 104 -9.17 -3.19 -5.10
C ALA A 104 -9.00 -1.92 -4.25
N ALA A 105 -8.89 -0.75 -4.88
CA ALA A 105 -8.88 0.54 -4.20
C ALA A 105 -10.25 0.91 -3.64
N ASP A 106 -10.31 2.03 -2.93
CA ASP A 106 -11.56 2.68 -2.55
C ASP A 106 -12.45 2.90 -3.79
N PRO A 107 -13.72 2.42 -3.79
CA PRO A 107 -14.66 2.58 -4.90
C PRO A 107 -14.99 4.03 -5.31
N ALA A 108 -14.54 5.02 -4.56
CA ALA A 108 -14.58 6.42 -4.98
C ALA A 108 -13.60 6.73 -6.13
N TYR A 109 -12.64 5.85 -6.41
CA TYR A 109 -11.66 5.97 -7.48
C TYR A 109 -11.86 4.85 -8.49
N GLU A 110 -12.05 5.23 -9.75
CA GLU A 110 -12.27 4.29 -10.85
C GLU A 110 -11.15 4.42 -11.88
N ASP A 111 -10.84 3.30 -12.53
CA ASP A 111 -10.02 3.25 -13.73
C ASP A 111 -10.81 3.77 -14.96
N PRO A 112 -10.16 4.11 -16.08
CA PRO A 112 -10.84 4.66 -17.25
C PRO A 112 -11.93 3.78 -17.89
N ASP A 113 -11.94 2.48 -17.60
CA ASP A 113 -12.96 1.52 -18.05
C ASP A 113 -14.15 1.38 -17.07
N GLY A 114 -14.06 2.03 -15.90
CA GLY A 114 -15.11 2.11 -14.89
C GLY A 114 -15.10 0.99 -13.85
N SER A 115 -14.06 0.17 -13.76
CA SER A 115 -13.82 -0.64 -12.57
C SER A 115 -13.25 0.21 -11.43
N ASP A 116 -13.29 -0.30 -10.19
CA ASP A 116 -12.56 0.30 -9.08
C ASP A 116 -11.07 0.38 -9.45
N ALA A 117 -10.34 1.38 -8.97
CA ALA A 117 -8.94 1.54 -9.34
C ALA A 117 -8.03 0.43 -8.74
N ASP A 118 -6.86 0.22 -9.36
CA ASP A 118 -5.82 -0.64 -8.79
C ASP A 118 -5.19 -0.03 -7.53
N LEU A 119 -4.69 -0.89 -6.62
CA LEU A 119 -3.90 -0.46 -5.48
C LEU A 119 -2.44 -0.15 -5.88
N GLY A 120 -1.84 0.85 -5.22
CA GLY A 120 -0.41 1.12 -5.30
C GLY A 120 -0.01 2.11 -6.40
N ARG A 121 1.29 2.19 -6.69
CA ARG A 121 1.93 3.27 -7.48
C ARG A 121 1.35 3.48 -8.88
N TRP A 122 0.88 2.41 -9.50
CA TRP A 122 0.39 2.44 -10.87
C TRP A 122 -1.13 2.42 -10.97
N GLY A 123 -1.82 2.48 -9.82
CA GLY A 123 -3.26 2.64 -9.75
C GLY A 123 -3.73 4.09 -9.68
N GLY A 124 -5.02 4.25 -9.41
CA GLY A 124 -5.70 5.54 -9.26
C GLY A 124 -6.19 6.15 -10.58
N PRO A 125 -6.77 7.36 -10.54
CA PRO A 125 -7.48 7.95 -11.69
C PRO A 125 -6.59 8.31 -12.90
N GLU A 126 -5.27 8.16 -12.79
CA GLU A 126 -4.32 8.29 -13.91
C GLU A 126 -3.70 6.95 -14.36
N ALA A 127 -4.16 5.83 -13.79
CA ALA A 127 -3.74 4.50 -14.20
C ALA A 127 -4.11 4.26 -15.67
N LEU A 128 -3.14 3.75 -16.43
CA LEU A 128 -3.43 3.13 -17.71
C LEU A 128 -4.05 1.78 -17.36
N GLY A 129 -5.38 1.72 -17.28
CA GLY A 129 -6.14 0.57 -16.78
C GLY A 129 -5.54 -0.78 -17.16
N ALA A 130 -5.57 -1.71 -16.21
CA ALA A 130 -4.97 -3.03 -16.36
C ALA A 130 -5.44 -3.70 -17.68
N PRO A 131 -4.51 -4.30 -18.47
CA PRO A 131 -4.85 -4.90 -19.76
C PRO A 131 -5.72 -6.16 -19.66
#